data_AF-A0A4Y6PTZ3-F1
#
_entry.id   AF-A0A4Y6PTZ3-F1
#
_cell.length_a   1.000
_cell.length_b   1.000
_cell.length_c   1.000
_cell.angle_alpha   90.00
_cell.angle_beta   90.00
_cell.angle_gamma   90.00
#
_symmetry.space_group_name_H-M   'P 1'
#
loop_
_entity.id
_entity.type
_entity.pdbx_description
1 polymer ?
#
loop_
_entity_poly.entity_id
_entity_poly.type
_entity_poly.pdbx_seq_one_letter_code
_entity_poly.pdbx_strand_id
1 'polypeptide(L)'
;MTVQHQTSSEHQVDLFEVATKMRNEGLPDEFIADAVAVARGYEGVYDLMMMWSEVLDATERDEIVADIQDMIDECSEPVGPRKERYVRFDDLDWIADNIMKFKDNLRREVDTQGMTLTQLAERTGMPLPSLSRFFNNASMPRRATLLKIAEALDLSAVEIATDWDY
;
A
#
# COMPACT_ATOMS: atom_id res chain seq x y z
N MET A 1 2.23 -24.85 -12.12
CA MET A 1 1.81 -25.47 -10.85
C MET A 1 2.34 -24.57 -9.75
N THR A 2 1.51 -23.69 -9.20
CA THR A 2 1.91 -22.82 -8.10
C THR A 2 1.79 -23.66 -6.83
N VAL A 3 2.90 -23.91 -6.16
CA VAL A 3 2.89 -24.49 -4.81
C VAL A 3 2.15 -23.49 -3.94
N GLN A 4 0.92 -23.82 -3.54
CA GLN A 4 0.25 -23.08 -2.48
C GLN A 4 1.05 -23.36 -1.22
N HIS A 5 1.85 -22.39 -0.77
CA HIS A 5 2.34 -22.40 0.60
C HIS A 5 1.10 -22.34 1.50
N GLN A 6 0.76 -23.46 2.14
CA GLN A 6 -0.13 -23.43 3.29
C GLN A 6 0.75 -23.26 4.52
N THR A 7 0.61 -22.12 5.20
CA THR A 7 1.23 -21.88 6.50
C THR A 7 0.88 -23.01 7.47
N SER A 8 1.89 -23.56 8.15
CA SER A 8 1.72 -24.58 9.19
C SER A 8 0.81 -24.05 10.32
N SER A 9 0.30 -24.94 11.17
CA SER A 9 -0.48 -24.51 12.35
C SER A 9 0.32 -23.60 13.28
N GLU A 10 1.64 -23.77 13.34
CA GLU A 10 2.57 -22.92 14.10
C GLU A 10 2.62 -21.50 13.51
N HIS A 11 2.86 -21.39 12.20
CA HIS A 11 2.88 -20.09 11.51
C HIS A 11 1.55 -19.32 11.63
N GLN A 12 0.42 -20.04 11.70
CA GLN A 12 -0.87 -19.39 11.90
C GLN A 12 -0.99 -18.76 13.28
N VAL A 13 -0.48 -19.42 14.33
CA VAL A 13 -0.45 -18.87 15.69
C VAL A 13 0.44 -17.63 15.72
N ASP A 14 1.65 -17.71 15.14
CA ASP A 14 2.59 -16.59 15.07
C ASP A 14 1.97 -15.36 14.39
N LEU A 15 1.28 -15.56 13.26
CA LEU A 15 0.56 -14.49 12.56
C LEU A 15 -0.49 -13.81 13.43
N PHE A 16 -1.24 -14.56 14.25
CA PHE A 16 -2.25 -13.98 15.13
C PHE A 16 -1.63 -13.24 16.32
N GLU A 17 -0.49 -13.70 16.83
CA GLU A 17 0.26 -12.97 17.86
C GLU A 17 0.76 -11.63 17.33
N VAL A 18 1.36 -11.63 16.13
CA VAL A 18 1.80 -10.39 15.47
C VAL A 18 0.62 -9.48 15.15
N ALA A 19 -0.49 -10.01 14.62
CA ALA A 19 -1.69 -9.23 14.34
C ALA A 19 -2.24 -8.54 15.60
N THR A 20 -2.22 -9.24 16.75
CA THR A 20 -2.62 -8.66 18.04
C THR A 20 -1.68 -7.52 18.44
N LYS A 21 -0.37 -7.69 18.22
CA LYS A 21 0.64 -6.67 18.50
C LYS A 21 0.46 -5.44 17.59
N MET A 22 0.22 -5.64 16.29
CA MET A 22 -0.09 -4.58 15.32
C MET A 22 -1.32 -3.77 15.73
N ARG A 23 -2.38 -4.43 16.16
CA ARG A 23 -3.59 -3.76 16.65
C ARG A 23 -3.32 -2.91 17.90
N ASN A 24 -2.50 -3.43 18.82
CA ASN A 24 -2.14 -2.70 20.05
C ASN A 24 -1.26 -1.47 19.78
N GLU A 25 -0.51 -1.47 18.68
CA GLU A 25 0.25 -0.31 18.19
C GLU A 25 -0.61 0.65 17.35
N GLY A 26 -1.91 0.38 17.20
CA GLY A 26 -2.87 1.26 16.54
C GLY A 26 -2.92 1.16 15.02
N LEU A 27 -2.39 0.07 14.43
CA LEU A 27 -2.55 -0.18 12.99
C LEU A 27 -4.02 -0.53 12.65
N PRO A 28 -4.52 -0.15 11.46
CA PRO A 28 -5.91 -0.39 11.09
C PRO A 28 -6.28 -1.88 11.04
N ASP A 29 -7.45 -2.24 11.56
CA ASP A 29 -7.93 -3.64 11.57
C ASP A 29 -8.04 -4.23 10.15
N GLU A 30 -8.45 -3.42 9.16
CA GLU A 30 -8.54 -3.84 7.76
C GLU A 30 -7.17 -4.18 7.18
N PHE A 31 -6.17 -3.31 7.38
CA PHE A 31 -4.79 -3.59 7.01
C PHE A 31 -4.26 -4.87 7.65
N ILE A 32 -4.50 -5.07 8.95
CA ILE A 32 -4.05 -6.27 9.67
C ILE A 32 -4.73 -7.52 9.10
N ALA A 33 -6.04 -7.47 8.83
CA ALA A 33 -6.78 -8.58 8.27
C ALA A 33 -6.28 -8.94 6.86
N ASP A 34 -6.03 -7.94 6.01
CA ASP A 34 -5.47 -8.12 4.68
C ASP A 34 -4.05 -8.70 4.74
N ALA A 35 -3.19 -8.17 5.61
CA ALA A 35 -1.83 -8.67 5.81
C ALA A 35 -1.82 -10.14 6.22
N VAL A 36 -2.65 -10.53 7.20
CA VAL A 36 -2.80 -11.92 7.62
C VAL A 36 -3.35 -12.80 6.49
N ALA A 37 -4.31 -12.30 5.70
CA ALA A 37 -4.87 -13.05 4.59
C ALA A 37 -3.82 -13.32 3.51
N VAL A 38 -3.00 -12.33 3.15
CA VAL A 38 -1.93 -12.46 2.16
C VAL A 38 -0.79 -13.32 2.69
N ALA A 39 -0.35 -13.13 3.93
CA ALA A 39 0.75 -13.89 4.55
C ALA A 39 0.50 -15.41 4.58
N ARG A 40 -0.76 -15.85 4.63
CA ARG A 40 -1.12 -17.28 4.57
C ARG A 40 -0.75 -17.96 3.26
N GLY A 41 -0.68 -17.20 2.16
CA GLY A 41 -0.39 -17.70 0.83
C GLY A 41 0.92 -17.17 0.22
N TYR A 42 1.54 -16.17 0.85
CA TYR A 42 2.73 -15.50 0.35
C TYR A 42 3.76 -15.29 1.48
N GLU A 43 4.81 -16.11 1.46
CA GLU A 43 5.87 -16.14 2.49
C GLU A 43 6.53 -14.78 2.70
N GLY A 44 6.72 -13.98 1.63
CA GLY A 44 7.31 -12.65 1.78
C GLY A 44 6.51 -11.70 2.68
N VAL A 45 5.17 -11.80 2.71
CA VAL A 45 4.36 -10.97 3.63
C VAL A 45 4.42 -11.53 5.06
N TYR A 46 4.47 -12.86 5.20
CA TYR A 46 4.71 -13.48 6.51
C TYR A 46 6.03 -13.00 7.11
N ASP A 47 7.12 -13.03 6.35
CA ASP A 47 8.45 -12.61 6.80
C ASP A 47 8.48 -11.14 7.20
N LEU A 48 7.82 -10.26 6.43
CA LEU A 48 7.69 -8.84 6.77
C LEU A 48 6.90 -8.63 8.07
N MET A 49 5.83 -9.39 8.30
CA MET A 49 5.08 -9.33 9.56
C MET A 49 5.94 -9.77 10.74
N MET A 50 6.72 -10.84 10.60
CA MET A 50 7.64 -11.28 11.66
C MET A 50 8.72 -10.23 11.91
N MET A 51 9.35 -9.70 10.86
CA MET A 51 10.35 -8.65 10.94
C MET A 51 9.81 -7.41 11.67
N TRP A 52 8.61 -6.94 11.30
CA TRP A 52 7.94 -5.82 11.97
C TRP A 52 7.80 -6.05 13.48
N SER A 53 7.51 -7.29 13.88
CA SER A 53 7.31 -7.65 15.28
C SER A 53 8.60 -7.62 16.11
N GLU A 54 9.75 -7.78 15.47
CA GLU A 54 11.07 -7.87 16.11
C GLU A 54 11.81 -6.53 16.13
N VAL A 55 11.62 -5.71 15.10
CA VAL A 55 12.23 -4.39 14.98
C VAL A 55 11.79 -3.50 16.14
N LEU A 56 12.75 -2.76 16.72
CA LEU A 56 12.52 -1.82 17.82
C LEU A 56 12.40 -0.37 17.36
N ASP A 57 13.01 -0.03 16.22
CA ASP A 57 12.96 1.32 15.67
C ASP A 57 11.59 1.59 15.02
N ALA A 58 10.96 2.69 15.41
CA ALA A 58 9.63 3.04 14.93
C ALA A 58 9.63 3.42 13.45
N THR A 59 10.70 4.06 12.96
CA THR A 59 10.81 4.47 11.54
C THR A 59 10.97 3.24 10.66
N GLU A 60 11.77 2.27 11.08
CA GLU A 60 11.94 1.01 10.37
C GLU A 60 10.64 0.18 10.38
N ARG A 61 9.90 0.15 11.50
CA ARG A 61 8.56 -0.44 11.53
C ARG A 61 7.60 0.22 10.53
N ASP A 62 7.64 1.54 10.42
CA ASP A 62 6.81 2.30 9.49
C ASP A 62 7.14 1.95 8.02
N GLU A 63 8.42 1.77 7.68
CA GLU A 63 8.82 1.30 6.35
C GLU A 63 8.34 -0.13 6.07
N ILE A 64 8.45 -1.04 7.03
CA ILE A 64 7.95 -2.41 6.88
C ILE A 64 6.43 -2.42 6.69
N VAL A 65 5.69 -1.57 7.41
CA VAL A 65 4.24 -1.40 7.22
C VAL A 65 3.93 -0.93 5.79
N ALA A 66 4.71 0.01 5.25
CA ALA A 66 4.55 0.45 3.88
C ALA A 66 4.84 -0.66 2.88
N ASP A 67 5.89 -1.46 3.09
CA ASP A 67 6.24 -2.59 2.24
C ASP A 67 5.16 -3.69 2.29
N ILE A 68 4.58 -3.97 3.46
CA ILE A 68 3.44 -4.91 3.58
C ILE A 68 2.23 -4.39 2.78
N GLN A 69 1.89 -3.11 2.88
CA GLN A 69 0.79 -2.52 2.11
C GLN A 69 1.03 -2.63 0.61
N ASP A 70 2.26 -2.37 0.16
CA ASP A 70 2.66 -2.52 -1.25
C ASP A 70 2.42 -3.94 -1.77
N MET A 71 2.72 -4.96 -0.95
CA MET A 71 2.51 -6.37 -1.29
C MET A 71 1.03 -6.77 -1.29
N ILE A 72 0.23 -6.24 -0.34
CA ILE A 72 -1.23 -6.41 -0.31
C ILE A 72 -1.83 -5.85 -1.60
N ASP A 73 -1.45 -4.61 -1.95
CA ASP A 73 -1.96 -3.94 -3.15
C ASP A 73 -1.57 -4.73 -4.41
N GLU A 74 -0.34 -5.24 -4.49
CA GLU A 74 0.11 -6.10 -5.58
C GLU A 74 -0.72 -7.38 -5.72
N CYS A 75 -1.03 -8.04 -4.60
CA CYS A 75 -1.82 -9.26 -4.59
C CYS A 75 -3.30 -9.01 -4.92
N SER A 76 -3.78 -7.77 -4.74
CA SER A 76 -5.16 -7.37 -5.08
C SER A 76 -5.35 -7.05 -6.57
N GLU A 77 -4.27 -6.85 -7.33
CA GLU A 77 -4.37 -6.53 -8.75
C GLU A 77 -4.83 -7.75 -9.59
N PRO A 78 -5.71 -7.54 -10.59
CA PRO A 78 -6.17 -8.63 -11.43
C PRO A 78 -5.00 -9.26 -12.21
N VAL A 79 -4.87 -10.59 -12.12
CA VAL A 79 -3.87 -11.36 -12.84
C VAL A 79 -4.20 -11.37 -14.33
N GLY A 80 -3.47 -10.59 -15.12
CA GLY A 80 -3.63 -10.49 -16.57
C GLY A 80 -2.36 -10.02 -17.26
N PRO A 81 -2.26 -10.16 -18.60
CA PRO A 81 -1.11 -9.71 -19.35
C PRO A 81 -0.93 -8.19 -19.17
N ARG A 82 0.11 -7.81 -18.42
CA ARG A 82 0.55 -6.42 -18.32
C ARG A 82 1.20 -6.07 -19.66
N LYS A 83 0.74 -5.01 -20.34
CA LYS A 83 1.50 -4.44 -21.45
C LYS A 83 2.81 -3.89 -20.87
N GLU A 84 3.93 -4.53 -21.18
CA GLU A 84 5.25 -4.00 -20.87
C GLU A 84 5.42 -2.67 -21.62
N ARG A 85 5.31 -1.54 -20.89
CA ARG A 85 5.56 -0.21 -21.43
C ARG A 85 7.06 0.07 -21.29
N TYR A 86 7.75 0.28 -22.40
CA TYR A 86 9.16 0.67 -22.40
C TYR A 86 9.26 2.18 -22.19
N VAL A 87 9.97 2.59 -21.14
CA VAL A 87 10.27 3.99 -20.84
C VAL A 87 11.72 4.26 -21.24
N ARG A 88 11.98 5.38 -21.93
CA ARG A 88 13.37 5.78 -22.24
C ARG A 88 14.00 6.38 -21.00
N PHE A 89 15.28 6.12 -20.79
CA PHE A 89 16.02 6.63 -19.64
C PHE A 89 16.00 8.16 -19.54
N ASP A 90 16.04 8.86 -20.67
CA ASP A 90 16.02 10.33 -20.71
C ASP A 90 14.67 10.93 -20.28
N ASP A 91 13.60 10.14 -20.24
CA ASP A 91 12.26 10.59 -19.86
C ASP A 91 12.01 10.45 -18.35
N LEU A 92 12.93 9.85 -17.59
CA LEU A 92 12.72 9.50 -16.18
C LEU A 92 12.46 10.71 -15.28
N ASP A 93 13.21 11.80 -15.44
CA ASP A 93 13.03 13.03 -14.64
C ASP A 93 11.65 13.65 -14.91
N TRP A 94 11.25 13.69 -16.18
CA TRP A 94 9.95 14.22 -16.57
C TRP A 94 8.80 13.35 -16.06
N ILE A 95 8.96 12.02 -16.08
CA ILE A 95 7.98 11.09 -15.52
C ILE A 95 7.86 11.29 -14.00
N ALA A 96 8.99 11.37 -13.29
CA ALA A 96 9.00 11.62 -11.85
C ALA A 96 8.27 12.93 -11.51
N ASP A 97 8.55 14.01 -12.24
CA ASP A 97 7.87 15.31 -12.08
C ASP A 97 6.35 15.21 -12.31
N ASN A 98 5.90 14.48 -13.33
CA ASN A 98 4.47 14.30 -13.59
C ASN A 98 3.79 13.49 -12.49
N ILE A 99 4.44 12.44 -12.00
CA ILE A 99 3.94 11.63 -10.89
C ILE A 99 3.77 12.51 -9.64
N MET A 100 4.79 13.29 -9.30
CA MET A 100 4.72 14.18 -8.13
C MET A 100 3.66 15.26 -8.29
N LYS A 101 3.54 15.90 -9.46
CA LYS A 101 2.46 16.87 -9.72
C LYS A 101 1.07 16.28 -9.57
N PHE A 102 0.88 15.05 -10.04
CA PHE A 102 -0.39 14.34 -9.86
C PHE A 102 -0.68 14.07 -8.38
N LYS A 103 0.30 13.56 -7.64
CA LYS A 103 0.16 13.31 -6.19
C LYS A 103 -0.09 14.59 -5.41
N ASP A 104 0.56 15.68 -5.78
CA ASP A 104 0.32 17.02 -5.21
C ASP A 104 -1.11 17.49 -5.47
N ASN A 105 -1.63 17.29 -6.69
CA ASN A 105 -3.03 17.62 -7.00
C ASN A 105 -3.97 16.80 -6.12
N LEU A 106 -3.76 15.49 -6.02
CA LEU A 106 -4.55 14.62 -5.17
C LEU A 106 -4.48 15.04 -3.69
N ARG A 107 -3.30 15.46 -3.22
CA ARG A 107 -3.12 15.98 -1.86
C ARG A 107 -3.89 17.29 -1.65
N ARG A 108 -3.91 18.18 -2.64
CA ARG A 108 -4.73 19.41 -2.56
C ARG A 108 -6.21 19.11 -2.48
N GLU A 109 -6.72 18.06 -3.14
CA GLU A 109 -8.12 17.65 -2.99
C GLU A 109 -8.42 17.19 -1.55
N VAL A 110 -7.52 16.39 -0.95
CA VAL A 110 -7.61 16.00 0.47
C VAL A 110 -7.67 17.24 1.38
N ASP A 111 -6.76 18.20 1.16
CA ASP A 111 -6.70 19.43 1.95
C ASP A 111 -7.94 20.33 1.71
N THR A 112 -8.49 20.35 0.48
CA THR A 112 -9.70 21.12 0.11
C THR A 112 -10.96 20.58 0.80
N GLN A 113 -11.01 19.27 1.04
CA GLN A 113 -12.05 18.66 1.87
C GLN A 113 -11.81 18.86 3.38
N GLY A 114 -10.75 19.60 3.77
CA GLY A 114 -10.40 19.88 5.16
C GLY A 114 -9.88 18.65 5.91
N MET A 115 -9.37 17.64 5.19
CA MET A 115 -9.00 16.35 5.74
C MET A 115 -7.48 16.28 5.97
N THR A 116 -7.05 15.70 7.09
CA THR A 116 -5.63 15.40 7.34
C THR A 116 -5.24 14.05 6.76
N LEU A 117 -3.93 13.80 6.65
CA LEU A 117 -3.45 12.49 6.19
C LEU A 117 -3.83 11.35 7.15
N THR A 118 -3.90 11.62 8.46
CA THR A 118 -4.40 10.67 9.46
C THR A 118 -5.87 10.33 9.23
N GLN A 119 -6.69 11.35 8.95
CA GLN A 119 -8.11 11.13 8.64
C GLN A 119 -8.29 10.39 7.31
N LEU A 120 -7.42 10.64 6.33
CA LEU A 120 -7.41 9.87 5.09
C LEU A 120 -7.04 8.40 5.36
N ALA A 121 -6.03 8.13 6.19
CA ALA A 121 -5.64 6.78 6.61
C ALA A 121 -6.81 6.02 7.25
N GLU A 122 -7.54 6.69 8.14
CA GLU A 122 -8.74 6.12 8.77
C GLU A 122 -9.84 5.79 7.75
N ARG A 123 -10.05 6.66 6.74
CA ARG A 123 -11.09 6.43 5.72
C ARG A 123 -10.73 5.37 4.70
N THR A 124 -9.45 5.26 4.33
CA THR A 124 -9.00 4.29 3.33
C THR A 124 -8.68 2.93 3.92
N GLY A 125 -8.63 2.80 5.26
CA GLY A 125 -8.16 1.61 5.95
C GLY A 125 -6.65 1.38 5.78
N MET A 126 -5.93 2.29 5.13
CA MET A 126 -4.50 2.18 4.88
C MET A 126 -3.69 2.73 6.07
N PRO A 127 -2.53 2.14 6.39
CA PRO A 127 -1.65 2.71 7.40
C PRO A 127 -1.14 4.10 7.01
N LEU A 128 -0.99 4.99 8.01
CA LEU A 128 -0.44 6.32 7.81
C LEU A 128 0.99 6.32 7.20
N PRO A 129 1.91 5.42 7.59
CA PRO A 129 3.21 5.30 6.93
C PRO A 129 3.11 5.04 5.43
N SER A 130 2.19 4.15 5.03
CA SER A 130 1.95 3.81 3.62
C SER A 130 1.45 5.02 2.83
N LEU A 131 0.50 5.77 3.39
CA LEU A 131 0.02 7.01 2.74
C LEU A 131 1.09 8.11 2.72
N SER A 132 1.89 8.24 3.78
CA SER A 132 3.00 9.18 3.82
C SER A 132 4.02 8.88 2.72
N ARG A 133 4.48 7.62 2.61
CA ARG A 133 5.39 7.18 1.55
C ARG A 133 4.77 7.38 0.16
N PHE A 134 3.47 7.09 0.02
CA PHE A 134 2.74 7.30 -1.23
C PHE A 134 2.84 8.74 -1.72
N PHE A 135 2.54 9.75 -0.89
CA PHE A 135 2.53 11.15 -1.32
C PHE A 135 3.93 11.74 -1.50
N ASN A 136 4.94 11.23 -0.80
CA ASN A 136 6.28 11.84 -0.77
C ASN A 136 7.27 11.26 -1.78
N ASN A 137 6.98 10.08 -2.36
CA ASN A 137 7.91 9.43 -3.29
C ASN A 137 7.41 9.50 -4.75
N ALA A 138 8.34 9.56 -5.70
CA ALA A 138 8.05 9.60 -7.13
C ALA A 138 7.69 8.23 -7.75
N SER A 139 7.29 7.24 -6.93
CA SER A 139 6.84 5.94 -7.41
C SER A 139 5.49 6.04 -8.12
N MET A 140 5.31 5.26 -9.19
CA MET A 140 4.01 5.15 -9.86
C MET A 140 2.96 4.65 -8.85
N PRO A 141 1.83 5.37 -8.69
CA PRO A 141 0.71 4.90 -7.89
C PRO A 141 0.20 3.54 -8.34
N ARG A 142 0.04 2.59 -7.39
CA ARG A 142 -0.67 1.34 -7.68
C ARG A 142 -2.16 1.63 -7.87
N ARG A 143 -2.83 0.87 -8.74
CA ARG A 143 -4.25 1.08 -9.04
C ARG A 143 -5.12 0.88 -7.79
N ALA A 144 -4.81 -0.13 -6.97
CA ALA A 144 -5.54 -0.41 -5.74
C ALA A 144 -5.50 0.78 -4.77
N THR A 145 -4.32 1.35 -4.53
CA THR A 145 -4.13 2.56 -3.72
C THR A 145 -4.98 3.73 -4.24
N LEU A 146 -4.91 4.00 -5.54
CA LEU A 146 -5.67 5.09 -6.17
C LEU A 146 -7.18 4.94 -5.98
N LEU A 147 -7.70 3.72 -6.12
CA LEU A 147 -9.13 3.45 -5.93
C LEU A 147 -9.58 3.65 -4.49
N LYS A 148 -8.80 3.18 -3.50
CA LYS A 148 -9.09 3.41 -2.08
C LYS A 148 -9.16 4.90 -1.77
N ILE A 149 -8.21 5.68 -2.29
CA ILE A 149 -8.21 7.15 -2.10
C ILE A 149 -9.38 7.80 -2.85
N ALA A 150 -9.69 7.36 -4.07
CA ALA A 150 -10.84 7.86 -4.84
C ALA A 150 -12.15 7.70 -4.06
N GLU A 151 -12.38 6.50 -3.55
CA GLU A 151 -13.56 6.14 -2.77
C GLU A 151 -13.64 6.96 -1.47
N ALA A 152 -12.53 7.11 -0.75
CA ALA A 152 -12.49 7.91 0.47
C ALA A 152 -12.76 9.42 0.27
N LEU A 153 -12.48 9.92 -0.94
CA LEU A 153 -12.69 11.31 -1.34
C LEU A 153 -13.97 11.54 -2.16
N ASP A 154 -14.76 10.49 -2.43
CA ASP A 154 -15.93 10.52 -3.32
C ASP A 154 -15.61 11.09 -4.73
N LEU A 155 -14.41 10.77 -5.23
CA LEU A 155 -13.95 11.15 -6.57
C LEU A 155 -14.35 10.08 -7.58
N SER A 156 -14.77 10.49 -8.78
CA SER A 156 -15.03 9.56 -9.85
C SER A 156 -13.70 8.90 -10.31
N ALA A 157 -13.74 7.61 -10.64
CA ALA A 157 -12.55 6.90 -11.13
C ALA A 157 -11.91 7.54 -12.37
N VAL A 158 -12.67 8.36 -13.12
CA VAL A 158 -12.21 9.13 -14.29
C VAL A 158 -11.31 10.30 -13.88
N GLU A 159 -11.52 10.90 -12.70
CA GLU A 159 -10.72 12.02 -12.20
C GLU A 159 -9.32 11.57 -11.72
N ILE A 160 -9.15 10.29 -11.42
CA ILE A 160 -7.89 9.70 -10.92
C ILE A 160 -7.20 8.83 -12.00
N ALA A 161 -7.95 8.33 -12.98
CA ALA A 161 -7.40 7.61 -14.12
C ALA A 161 -6.81 8.58 -15.13
N THR A 162 -5.58 9.03 -14.90
CA THR A 162 -4.72 9.46 -15.99
C THR A 162 -4.39 8.23 -16.82
N ASP A 163 -4.88 8.15 -18.06
CA ASP A 163 -4.26 7.30 -19.06
C ASP A 163 -2.83 7.84 -19.24
N TRP A 164 -1.88 7.22 -18.53
CA TRP A 164 -0.46 7.52 -18.65
C TRP A 164 0.10 6.89 -19.93
N ASP A 165 -0.53 7.21 -21.06
CA ASP A 165 -0.03 6.91 -22.39
C ASP A 165 1.06 7.94 -22.71
N TYR A 166 2.30 7.52 -22.48
CA TYR A 166 3.50 8.13 -23.03
C TYR A 166 3.81 7.54 -24.41
#